data_AF-A0A1H5A5X5-F1
#
_entry.id   AF-A0A1H5A5X5-F1
#
_cell.length_a   1.000
_cell.length_b   1.000
_cell.length_c   1.000
_cell.angle_alpha   90.00
_cell.angle_beta   90.00
_cell.angle_gamma   90.00
#
_symmetry.space_group_name_H-M   'P 1'
#
loop_
_entity.id
_entity.type
_entity.pdbx_description
1 polymer ?
#
loop_
_entity_poly.entity_id
_entity_poly.type
_entity_poly.pdbx_seq_one_letter_code
_entity_poly.pdbx_strand_id
1 'polypeptide(L)'
;MGEIVGAGLLAHVPTIVLPEETRRALNDGKEITLVTGLRQLREDVFARDDYDTVVVLDSHWATTVEFVVTAQPRRAGLYTSEELPRGMCRMPYDFPGDPELAHAIAHFADAHATFITAIDDACLPIQYATVNLWKFLGEGLPGKRWMSIGVCQTGDMEDHLRLGRALADGIAATPGRRVLLIASGALSHTFWPLREIRDHESSDPRHVFTPEARAADEERIAWFKEGRHDKVLDTMDTFRTYRPEAKFFHYLMMAGALGDRACVARARQYGAYENAVGTGQAHLWFDRPADGWTGPGSPASATVPAPHRPV
;
A
#
# COMPACT_ATOMS: atom_id res chain seq x y z
N MET A 1 -7.09 22.89 -6.44
CA MET A 1 -6.00 21.99 -6.02
C MET A 1 -6.53 20.57 -6.14
N GLY A 2 -5.68 19.58 -6.45
CA GLY A 2 -6.05 18.18 -6.24
C GLY A 2 -5.97 17.81 -4.75
N GLU A 3 -6.50 16.66 -4.38
CA GLU A 3 -6.59 16.26 -2.98
C GLU A 3 -6.54 14.74 -2.80
N ILE A 4 -5.90 14.31 -1.72
CA ILE A 4 -5.99 12.94 -1.21
C ILE A 4 -7.29 12.86 -0.40
N VAL A 5 -8.26 12.08 -0.87
CA VAL A 5 -9.62 11.99 -0.27
C VAL A 5 -9.81 10.76 0.62
N GLY A 6 -8.89 9.80 0.53
CA GLY A 6 -8.86 8.62 1.39
C GLY A 6 -7.55 7.87 1.22
N ALA A 7 -7.19 7.06 2.21
CA ALA A 7 -5.98 6.26 2.18
C ALA A 7 -6.21 4.89 2.82
N GLY A 8 -5.42 3.87 2.46
CA GLY A 8 -5.52 2.55 3.06
C GLY A 8 -4.18 1.83 3.15
N LEU A 9 -3.95 1.14 4.27
CA LEU A 9 -2.94 0.09 4.40
C LEU A 9 -3.67 -1.25 4.21
N LEU A 10 -3.51 -1.87 3.05
CA LEU A 10 -4.33 -3.00 2.63
C LEU A 10 -3.46 -4.20 2.27
N ALA A 11 -3.73 -5.34 2.91
CA ALA A 11 -3.17 -6.62 2.54
C ALA A 11 -3.54 -7.03 1.10
N HIS A 12 -2.58 -7.49 0.31
CA HIS A 12 -2.80 -7.99 -1.05
C HIS A 12 -2.54 -9.50 -1.18
N VAL A 13 -2.49 -10.20 -0.04
CA VAL A 13 -2.02 -11.57 0.07
C VAL A 13 -2.66 -12.49 -0.99
N PRO A 14 -1.88 -13.34 -1.67
CA PRO A 14 -2.36 -14.24 -2.72
C PRO A 14 -3.56 -15.12 -2.34
N THR A 15 -3.70 -15.47 -1.06
CA THR A 15 -4.82 -16.26 -0.56
C THR A 15 -6.16 -15.65 -0.93
N ILE A 16 -6.30 -14.32 -0.96
CA ILE A 16 -7.58 -13.65 -1.28
C ILE A 16 -8.07 -13.94 -2.71
N VAL A 17 -7.17 -14.23 -3.65
CA VAL A 17 -7.52 -14.50 -5.06
C VAL A 17 -7.55 -15.98 -5.43
N LEU A 18 -7.29 -16.89 -4.48
CA LEU A 18 -7.47 -18.33 -4.70
C LEU A 18 -8.94 -18.69 -4.98
N PRO A 19 -9.24 -19.88 -5.52
CA PRO A 19 -10.62 -20.36 -5.56
C PRO A 19 -11.26 -20.38 -4.15
N GLU A 20 -12.55 -20.04 -4.06
CA GLU A 20 -13.26 -19.97 -2.77
C GLU A 20 -13.24 -21.30 -2.02
N GLU A 21 -13.41 -22.42 -2.73
CA GLU A 21 -13.30 -23.77 -2.16
C GLU A 21 -11.93 -23.98 -1.48
N THR A 22 -10.85 -23.56 -2.14
CA THR A 22 -9.50 -23.65 -1.58
C THR A 22 -9.36 -22.79 -0.32
N ARG A 23 -9.84 -21.54 -0.35
CA ARG A 23 -9.78 -20.66 0.84
C ARG A 23 -10.54 -21.26 2.02
N ARG A 24 -11.74 -21.79 1.77
CA ARG A 24 -12.55 -22.45 2.81
C ARG A 24 -11.89 -23.71 3.35
N ALA A 25 -11.29 -24.52 2.48
CA ALA A 25 -10.57 -25.72 2.90
C ALA A 25 -9.38 -25.41 3.83
N LEU A 26 -8.69 -24.28 3.61
CA LEU A 26 -7.59 -23.82 4.47
C LEU A 26 -8.07 -23.29 5.84
N ASN A 27 -9.37 -23.04 6.01
CA ASN A 27 -9.93 -22.29 7.15
C ASN A 27 -11.16 -22.99 7.77
N ASP A 28 -11.12 -24.32 7.85
CA ASP A 28 -12.17 -25.14 8.48
C ASP A 28 -13.59 -24.84 7.95
N GLY A 29 -13.70 -24.59 6.64
CA GLY A 29 -14.95 -24.27 5.94
C GLY A 29 -15.37 -22.80 5.99
N LYS A 30 -14.68 -21.96 6.77
CA LYS A 30 -14.96 -20.51 6.89
C LYS A 30 -14.29 -19.74 5.75
N GLU A 31 -14.90 -18.64 5.34
CA GLU A 31 -14.23 -17.69 4.45
C GLU A 31 -13.30 -16.79 5.27
N ILE A 32 -12.17 -16.38 4.68
CA ILE A 32 -11.23 -15.46 5.34
C ILE A 32 -11.79 -14.04 5.38
N THR A 33 -11.58 -13.35 6.49
CA THR A 33 -12.19 -12.04 6.69
C THR A 33 -11.54 -10.96 5.85
N LEU A 34 -10.30 -11.16 5.36
CA LEU A 34 -9.67 -10.28 4.36
C LEU A 34 -10.53 -10.15 3.09
N VAL A 35 -11.07 -11.26 2.57
CA VAL A 35 -11.93 -11.26 1.37
C VAL A 35 -13.23 -10.50 1.63
N THR A 36 -13.91 -10.80 2.75
CA THR A 36 -15.16 -10.10 3.09
C THR A 36 -14.92 -8.63 3.42
N GLY A 37 -13.77 -8.32 4.03
CA GLY A 37 -13.35 -6.96 4.36
C GLY A 37 -13.13 -6.11 3.12
N LEU A 38 -12.46 -6.63 2.09
CA LEU A 38 -12.30 -5.92 0.81
C LEU A 38 -13.64 -5.69 0.09
N ARG A 39 -14.56 -6.66 0.15
CA ARG A 39 -15.92 -6.48 -0.40
C ARG A 39 -16.67 -5.36 0.32
N GLN A 40 -16.61 -5.33 1.64
CA GLN A 40 -17.23 -4.27 2.43
C GLN A 40 -16.57 -2.91 2.17
N LEU A 41 -15.23 -2.84 2.12
CA LEU A 41 -14.49 -1.63 1.77
C LEU A 41 -14.86 -1.12 0.38
N ARG A 42 -15.06 -2.03 -0.58
CA ARG A 42 -15.53 -1.66 -1.91
C ARG A 42 -16.88 -0.95 -1.84
N GLU A 43 -17.85 -1.51 -1.11
CA GLU A 43 -19.19 -0.93 -0.97
C GLU A 43 -19.18 0.40 -0.23
N ASP A 44 -18.46 0.46 0.89
CA ASP A 44 -18.42 1.62 1.77
C ASP A 44 -17.65 2.81 1.19
N VAL A 45 -16.68 2.57 0.31
CA VAL A 45 -15.76 3.60 -0.19
C VAL A 45 -15.70 3.60 -1.72
N PHE A 46 -15.22 2.54 -2.35
CA PHE A 46 -14.88 2.60 -3.78
C PHE A 46 -16.11 2.74 -4.70
N ALA A 47 -17.25 2.18 -4.30
CA ALA A 47 -18.51 2.31 -5.02
C ALA A 47 -19.32 3.56 -4.63
N ARG A 48 -19.03 4.15 -3.46
CA ARG A 48 -19.83 5.23 -2.87
C ARG A 48 -19.18 6.60 -3.02
N ASP A 49 -17.89 6.68 -2.72
CA ASP A 49 -17.16 7.93 -2.60
C ASP A 49 -16.69 8.43 -3.97
N ASP A 50 -16.61 9.75 -4.09
CA ASP A 50 -16.10 10.37 -5.29
C ASP A 50 -14.56 10.46 -5.27
N TYR A 51 -13.94 9.79 -6.23
CA TYR A 51 -12.51 9.85 -6.51
C TYR A 51 -12.26 9.57 -7.99
N ASP A 52 -11.11 9.98 -8.50
CA ASP A 52 -10.79 9.89 -9.92
C ASP A 52 -9.65 8.90 -10.20
N THR A 53 -8.68 8.82 -9.28
CA THR A 53 -7.47 8.00 -9.43
C THR A 53 -7.13 7.28 -8.13
N VAL A 54 -6.71 6.02 -8.25
CA VAL A 54 -6.10 5.24 -7.17
C VAL A 54 -4.59 5.15 -7.43
N VAL A 55 -3.79 5.53 -6.45
CA VAL A 55 -2.32 5.34 -6.47
C VAL A 55 -1.98 4.19 -5.53
N VAL A 56 -1.45 3.11 -6.09
CA VAL A 56 -1.00 1.94 -5.33
C VAL A 56 0.49 2.04 -5.07
N LEU A 57 0.85 2.14 -3.80
CA LEU A 57 2.23 2.08 -3.30
C LEU A 57 2.57 0.60 -3.11
N ASP A 58 3.22 0.01 -4.10
CA ASP A 58 3.33 -1.42 -4.33
C ASP A 58 4.61 -2.00 -3.70
N SER A 59 4.48 -2.80 -2.65
CA SER A 59 5.60 -3.43 -1.94
C SER A 59 6.33 -4.50 -2.77
N HIS A 60 5.68 -5.07 -3.79
CA HIS A 60 6.26 -6.11 -4.66
C HIS A 60 6.96 -5.53 -5.88
N TRP A 61 6.78 -4.24 -6.16
CA TRP A 61 7.51 -3.58 -7.22
C TRP A 61 8.78 -2.91 -6.69
N ALA A 62 9.85 -3.72 -6.57
CA ALA A 62 11.16 -3.22 -6.17
C ALA A 62 11.92 -2.58 -7.35
N THR A 63 12.33 -1.33 -7.19
CA THR A 63 13.26 -0.61 -8.08
C THR A 63 14.61 -0.44 -7.38
N THR A 64 15.67 -0.09 -8.13
CA THR A 64 17.04 -0.06 -7.59
C THR A 64 17.64 1.34 -7.43
N VAL A 65 17.42 2.24 -8.38
CA VAL A 65 18.17 3.50 -8.47
C VAL A 65 17.30 4.74 -8.25
N GLU A 66 15.99 4.59 -8.37
CA GLU A 66 15.02 5.67 -8.30
C GLU A 66 13.63 5.11 -8.02
N PHE A 67 12.71 5.96 -7.58
CA PHE A 67 11.29 5.62 -7.55
C PHE A 67 10.72 5.68 -8.96
N VAL A 68 9.89 4.70 -9.30
CA VAL A 68 9.23 4.66 -10.61
C VAL A 68 7.72 4.74 -10.41
N VAL A 69 7.08 5.61 -11.17
CA VAL A 69 5.63 5.79 -11.23
C VAL A 69 5.11 5.41 -12.60
N THR A 70 4.04 4.61 -12.66
CA THR A 70 3.44 4.20 -13.94
C THR A 70 2.75 5.39 -14.61
N ALA A 71 3.08 5.65 -15.86
CA ALA A 71 2.52 6.75 -16.67
C ALA A 71 1.80 6.27 -17.93
N GLN A 72 1.54 4.96 -18.07
CA GLN A 72 0.76 4.45 -19.21
C GLN A 72 -0.67 5.03 -19.19
N PRO A 73 -1.25 5.42 -20.34
CA PRO A 73 -2.64 5.88 -20.40
C PRO A 73 -3.67 4.76 -20.12
N ARG A 74 -3.28 3.50 -20.33
CA ARG A 74 -4.06 2.31 -19.99
C ARG A 74 -3.11 1.16 -19.72
N ARG A 75 -3.44 0.31 -18.74
CA ARG A 75 -2.75 -0.95 -18.49
C ARG A 75 -3.76 -2.08 -18.61
N ALA A 76 -3.50 -3.01 -19.53
CA ALA A 76 -4.37 -4.15 -19.79
C ALA A 76 -3.55 -5.38 -20.16
N GLY A 77 -3.97 -6.55 -19.70
CA GLY A 77 -3.31 -7.79 -20.06
C GLY A 77 -3.66 -8.95 -19.14
N LEU A 78 -2.80 -9.96 -19.18
CA LEU A 78 -2.85 -11.11 -18.29
C LEU A 78 -1.61 -11.10 -17.41
N TYR A 79 -1.82 -11.17 -16.10
CA TYR A 79 -0.74 -11.27 -15.13
C TYR A 79 -0.61 -12.71 -14.63
N THR A 80 0.61 -13.22 -14.59
CA THR A 80 0.94 -14.45 -13.88
C THR A 80 2.01 -14.13 -12.85
N SER A 81 1.79 -14.50 -11.60
CA SER A 81 2.77 -14.26 -10.54
C SER A 81 3.99 -15.13 -10.74
N GLU A 82 5.17 -14.51 -10.67
CA GLU A 82 6.45 -15.22 -10.63
C GLU A 82 6.67 -15.95 -9.29
N GLU A 83 6.11 -15.41 -8.20
CA GLU A 83 6.22 -15.97 -6.85
C GLU A 83 5.25 -17.16 -6.67
N LEU A 84 3.99 -17.00 -7.09
CA LEU A 84 2.91 -17.95 -6.83
C LEU A 84 2.06 -18.24 -8.10
N PRO A 85 2.69 -18.74 -9.18
CA PRO A 85 2.04 -18.94 -10.48
C PRO A 85 0.88 -19.94 -10.45
N ARG A 86 0.85 -20.88 -9.49
CA ARG A 86 -0.24 -21.84 -9.33
C ARG A 86 -1.55 -21.17 -8.90
N GLY A 87 -1.45 -20.17 -8.00
CA GLY A 87 -2.60 -19.48 -7.44
C GLY A 87 -3.03 -18.25 -8.27
N MET A 88 -2.08 -17.62 -8.96
CA MET A 88 -2.28 -16.40 -9.74
C MET A 88 -1.76 -16.59 -11.16
N CYS A 89 -2.50 -17.35 -11.97
CA CYS A 89 -2.18 -17.66 -13.36
C CYS A 89 -3.12 -16.92 -14.30
N ARG A 90 -2.57 -16.13 -15.23
CA ARG A 90 -3.34 -15.41 -16.27
C ARG A 90 -4.50 -14.59 -15.69
N MET A 91 -4.25 -13.91 -14.58
CA MET A 91 -5.19 -12.99 -13.95
C MET A 91 -5.42 -11.80 -14.90
N PRO A 92 -6.64 -11.60 -15.43
CA PRO A 92 -6.90 -10.47 -16.30
C PRO A 92 -6.93 -9.17 -15.49
N TYR A 93 -6.37 -8.12 -16.07
CA TYR A 93 -6.51 -6.75 -15.56
C TYR A 93 -6.72 -5.79 -16.73
N ASP A 94 -7.51 -4.75 -16.50
CA ASP A 94 -7.78 -3.74 -17.51
C ASP A 94 -8.28 -2.43 -16.89
N PHE A 95 -7.46 -1.39 -16.86
CA PHE A 95 -7.82 -0.10 -16.28
C PHE A 95 -7.12 1.09 -16.96
N PRO A 96 -7.76 2.27 -17.02
CA PRO A 96 -7.08 3.48 -17.44
C PRO A 96 -6.00 3.87 -16.41
N GLY A 97 -4.87 4.38 -16.88
CA GLY A 97 -3.85 5.00 -16.03
C GLY A 97 -4.02 6.52 -15.97
N ASP A 98 -3.08 7.19 -15.30
CA ASP A 98 -3.13 8.64 -15.09
C ASP A 98 -1.79 9.34 -15.42
N PRO A 99 -1.45 9.48 -16.72
CA PRO A 99 -0.15 10.03 -17.13
C PRO A 99 0.08 11.46 -16.63
N GLU A 100 -0.98 12.30 -16.60
CA GLU A 100 -0.93 13.67 -16.08
C GLU A 100 -0.43 13.69 -14.63
N LEU A 101 -1.05 12.89 -13.76
CA LEU A 101 -0.67 12.80 -12.36
C LEU A 101 0.74 12.20 -12.19
N ALA A 102 1.09 11.18 -12.98
CA ALA A 102 2.42 10.58 -12.94
C ALA A 102 3.54 11.59 -13.23
N HIS A 103 3.38 12.41 -14.27
CA HIS A 103 4.33 13.47 -14.59
C HIS A 103 4.32 14.61 -13.57
N ALA A 104 3.15 14.94 -13.00
CA ALA A 104 3.07 15.92 -11.92
C ALA A 104 3.83 15.47 -10.67
N ILE A 105 3.76 14.18 -10.29
CA ILE A 105 4.52 13.62 -9.16
C ILE A 105 6.02 13.68 -9.46
N ALA A 106 6.44 13.24 -10.64
CA ALA A 106 7.85 13.25 -11.04
C ALA A 106 8.45 14.67 -11.04
N HIS A 107 7.66 15.69 -11.39
CA HIS A 107 8.07 17.09 -11.36
C HIS A 107 8.55 17.57 -9.98
N PHE A 108 8.01 17.02 -8.89
CA PHE A 108 8.38 17.42 -7.52
C PHE A 108 9.59 16.66 -6.95
N ALA A 109 10.23 15.77 -7.72
CA ALA A 109 11.38 14.99 -7.25
C ALA A 109 12.51 15.88 -6.69
N ASP A 110 12.93 16.90 -7.45
CA ASP A 110 14.00 17.81 -7.06
C ASP A 110 13.65 18.65 -5.81
N ALA A 111 12.39 19.10 -5.71
CA ALA A 111 11.91 19.88 -4.57
C ALA A 111 12.02 19.11 -3.25
N HIS A 112 11.90 17.78 -3.32
CA HIS A 112 12.03 16.87 -2.17
C HIS A 112 13.40 16.18 -2.11
N ALA A 113 14.34 16.53 -2.99
CA ALA A 113 15.67 15.93 -3.09
C ALA A 113 15.63 14.39 -3.19
N THR A 114 14.82 13.89 -4.11
CA THR A 114 14.67 12.45 -4.41
C THR A 114 14.67 12.24 -5.94
N PHE A 115 14.57 10.98 -6.38
CA PHE A 115 14.55 10.62 -7.79
C PHE A 115 13.25 9.90 -8.11
N ILE A 116 12.43 10.48 -8.98
CA ILE A 116 11.13 9.93 -9.38
C ILE A 116 11.02 9.99 -10.89
N THR A 117 10.85 8.84 -11.52
CA THR A 117 10.71 8.75 -12.97
C THR A 117 9.33 8.21 -13.34
N ALA A 118 8.61 8.98 -14.16
CA ALA A 118 7.36 8.56 -14.79
C ALA A 118 7.66 7.70 -16.02
N ILE A 119 7.22 6.45 -16.02
CA ILE A 119 7.48 5.47 -17.09
C ILE A 119 6.17 5.02 -17.74
N ASP A 120 6.06 5.24 -19.05
CA ASP A 120 4.93 4.83 -19.88
C ASP A 120 5.27 3.66 -20.83
N ASP A 121 6.43 3.02 -20.66
CA ASP A 121 6.85 1.87 -21.44
C ASP A 121 5.80 0.74 -21.36
N ALA A 122 5.33 0.27 -22.53
CA ALA A 122 4.27 -0.73 -22.63
C ALA A 122 4.69 -2.12 -22.12
N CYS A 123 5.98 -2.40 -22.04
CA CYS A 123 6.55 -3.64 -21.54
C CYS A 123 6.79 -3.61 -20.03
N LEU A 124 6.59 -2.47 -19.35
CA LEU A 124 6.76 -2.38 -17.90
C LEU A 124 5.77 -3.33 -17.18
N PRO A 125 6.27 -4.31 -16.41
CA PRO A 125 5.42 -5.32 -15.78
C PRO A 125 4.52 -4.70 -14.70
N ILE A 126 3.42 -5.40 -14.40
CA ILE A 126 2.56 -5.10 -13.24
C ILE A 126 2.79 -6.16 -12.17
N GLN A 127 2.60 -5.81 -10.90
CA GLN A 127 2.75 -6.74 -9.78
C GLN A 127 1.41 -7.12 -9.15
N TYR A 128 1.39 -8.27 -8.48
CA TYR A 128 0.15 -8.80 -7.91
C TYR A 128 -0.40 -7.96 -6.76
N ALA A 129 0.45 -7.22 -6.06
CA ALA A 129 0.00 -6.30 -5.01
C ALA A 129 -0.95 -5.22 -5.55
N THR A 130 -0.73 -4.77 -6.79
CA THR A 130 -1.69 -3.93 -7.52
C THR A 130 -2.86 -4.74 -8.09
N VAL A 131 -2.60 -5.84 -8.81
CA VAL A 131 -3.64 -6.61 -9.53
C VAL A 131 -4.71 -7.17 -8.57
N ASN A 132 -4.29 -7.72 -7.43
CA ASN A 132 -5.20 -8.33 -6.47
C ASN A 132 -6.16 -7.28 -5.88
N LEU A 133 -5.63 -6.12 -5.45
CA LEU A 133 -6.47 -5.06 -4.90
C LEU A 133 -7.38 -4.44 -5.96
N TRP A 134 -6.88 -4.21 -7.19
CA TRP A 134 -7.72 -3.76 -8.30
C TRP A 134 -8.88 -4.72 -8.57
N LYS A 135 -8.63 -6.03 -8.53
CA LYS A 135 -9.67 -7.06 -8.75
C LYS A 135 -10.84 -6.92 -7.78
N PHE A 136 -10.56 -6.64 -6.51
CA PHE A 136 -11.61 -6.47 -5.49
C PHE A 136 -12.23 -5.08 -5.51
N LEU A 137 -11.42 -4.03 -5.62
CA LEU A 137 -11.83 -2.66 -5.33
C LEU A 137 -12.15 -1.85 -6.58
N GLY A 138 -11.51 -2.15 -7.71
CA GLY A 138 -11.58 -1.35 -8.94
C GLY A 138 -12.35 -1.99 -10.08
N GLU A 139 -12.31 -3.32 -10.22
CA GLU A 139 -12.91 -4.02 -11.36
C GLU A 139 -14.40 -3.69 -11.49
N GLY A 140 -14.83 -3.31 -12.70
CA GLY A 140 -16.21 -2.95 -13.00
C GLY A 140 -16.65 -1.54 -12.58
N LEU A 141 -15.80 -0.75 -11.90
CA LEU A 141 -16.11 0.65 -11.61
C LEU A 141 -15.75 1.56 -12.80
N PRO A 142 -16.69 2.34 -13.35
CA PRO A 142 -16.46 3.11 -14.56
C PRO A 142 -15.55 4.32 -14.29
N GLY A 143 -14.63 4.58 -15.22
CA GLY A 143 -13.84 5.83 -15.26
C GLY A 143 -12.78 5.98 -14.15
N LYS A 144 -12.61 5.01 -13.25
CA LYS A 144 -11.61 5.05 -12.18
C LYS A 144 -10.24 4.69 -12.73
N ARG A 145 -9.26 5.59 -12.58
CA ARG A 145 -7.87 5.35 -12.98
C ARG A 145 -7.10 4.63 -11.89
N TRP A 146 -6.12 3.83 -12.29
CA TRP A 146 -5.21 3.13 -11.39
C TRP A 146 -3.78 3.30 -11.88
N MET A 147 -2.88 3.59 -10.96
CA MET A 147 -1.45 3.70 -11.19
C MET A 147 -0.69 3.14 -10.01
N SER A 148 0.56 2.74 -10.22
CA SER A 148 1.42 2.17 -9.19
C SER A 148 2.68 3.00 -9.02
N ILE A 149 3.24 2.99 -7.81
CA ILE A 149 4.59 3.46 -7.48
C ILE A 149 5.31 2.32 -6.77
N GLY A 150 6.51 1.99 -7.24
CA GLY A 150 7.34 0.95 -6.63
C GLY A 150 8.14 1.44 -5.41
N VAL A 151 8.63 0.49 -4.60
CA VAL A 151 9.58 0.74 -3.51
C VAL A 151 11.01 0.74 -4.04
N CYS A 152 11.84 1.71 -3.64
CA CYS A 152 13.26 1.73 -4.03
C CYS A 152 14.09 0.95 -3.00
N GLN A 153 14.60 -0.22 -3.37
CA GLN A 153 15.22 -1.15 -2.42
C GLN A 153 16.49 -0.62 -1.73
N THR A 154 17.16 0.33 -2.39
CA THR A 154 18.37 1.01 -1.91
C THR A 154 18.06 2.21 -1.00
N GLY A 155 16.82 2.71 -1.04
CA GLY A 155 16.38 3.84 -0.22
C GLY A 155 16.20 3.46 1.25
N ASP A 156 16.28 4.46 2.11
CA ASP A 156 16.00 4.34 3.54
C ASP A 156 14.61 4.87 3.93
N MET A 157 14.36 5.08 5.22
CA MET A 157 13.07 5.61 5.69
C MET A 157 12.77 7.01 5.14
N GLU A 158 13.76 7.91 5.17
CA GLU A 158 13.58 9.30 4.76
C GLU A 158 13.40 9.41 3.25
N ASP A 159 14.10 8.58 2.45
CA ASP A 159 13.89 8.54 0.99
C ASP A 159 12.42 8.25 0.62
N HIS A 160 11.78 7.31 1.33
CA HIS A 160 10.39 6.95 1.10
C HIS A 160 9.42 8.01 1.63
N LEU A 161 9.74 8.69 2.73
CA LEU A 161 8.97 9.84 3.21
C LEU A 161 9.04 11.01 2.20
N ARG A 162 10.21 11.29 1.62
CA ARG A 162 10.40 12.30 0.57
C ARG A 162 9.57 12.00 -0.67
N LEU A 163 9.56 10.74 -1.13
CA LEU A 163 8.66 10.31 -2.21
C LEU A 163 7.21 10.61 -1.85
N GLY A 164 6.78 10.28 -0.62
CA GLY A 164 5.42 10.57 -0.15
C GLY A 164 5.08 12.07 -0.19
N ARG A 165 5.99 12.93 0.26
CA ARG A 165 5.81 14.39 0.22
C ARG A 165 5.75 14.91 -1.23
N ALA A 166 6.59 14.39 -2.14
CA ALA A 166 6.53 14.72 -3.56
C ALA A 166 5.22 14.24 -4.23
N LEU A 167 4.70 13.08 -3.81
CA LEU A 167 3.39 12.58 -4.23
C LEU A 167 2.26 13.53 -3.81
N ALA A 168 2.26 14.00 -2.56
CA ALA A 168 1.27 14.95 -2.08
C ALA A 168 1.28 16.27 -2.87
N ASP A 169 2.47 16.82 -3.15
CA ASP A 169 2.61 18.05 -3.94
C ASP A 169 2.20 17.85 -5.40
N GLY A 170 2.55 16.71 -6.01
CA GLY A 170 2.10 16.33 -7.36
C GLY A 170 0.58 16.22 -7.47
N ILE A 171 -0.08 15.62 -6.46
CA ILE A 171 -1.54 15.57 -6.36
C ILE A 171 -2.11 16.98 -6.21
N ALA A 172 -1.57 17.78 -5.29
CA ALA A 172 -2.04 19.15 -5.07
C ALA A 172 -1.97 20.00 -6.34
N ALA A 173 -0.87 19.86 -7.10
CA ALA A 173 -0.63 20.54 -8.37
C ALA A 173 -1.53 20.08 -9.52
N THR A 174 -2.29 19.00 -9.38
CA THR A 174 -3.20 18.46 -10.41
C THR A 174 -4.66 18.90 -10.12
N PRO A 175 -5.17 19.98 -10.73
CA PRO A 175 -6.41 20.61 -10.27
C PRO A 175 -7.65 19.71 -10.36
N GLY A 176 -8.44 19.66 -9.28
CA GLY A 176 -9.70 18.92 -9.25
C GLY A 176 -9.54 17.40 -9.14
N ARG A 177 -8.30 16.89 -9.09
CA ARG A 177 -8.03 15.46 -8.99
C ARG A 177 -8.25 14.96 -7.57
N ARG A 178 -9.15 14.01 -7.38
CA ARG A 178 -9.39 13.32 -6.10
C ARG A 178 -8.71 11.96 -6.12
N VAL A 179 -7.79 11.74 -5.20
CA VAL A 179 -6.92 10.58 -5.19
C VAL A 179 -7.14 9.73 -3.94
N LEU A 180 -7.24 8.41 -4.16
CA LEU A 180 -7.12 7.42 -3.09
C LEU A 180 -5.69 6.88 -3.08
N LEU A 181 -5.07 6.83 -1.90
CA LEU A 181 -3.78 6.19 -1.71
C LEU A 181 -3.94 4.78 -1.14
N ILE A 182 -3.23 3.80 -1.69
CA ILE A 182 -3.21 2.44 -1.16
C ILE A 182 -1.77 2.04 -0.90
N ALA A 183 -1.36 1.99 0.37
CA ALA A 183 -0.20 1.24 0.81
C ALA A 183 -0.53 -0.26 0.73
N SER A 184 -0.12 -0.90 -0.37
CA SER A 184 -0.36 -2.31 -0.64
C SER A 184 0.76 -3.11 0.00
N GLY A 185 0.47 -3.80 1.11
CA GLY A 185 1.48 -4.43 1.95
C GLY A 185 0.94 -5.02 3.24
N ALA A 186 1.70 -5.97 3.76
CA ALA A 186 1.51 -6.62 5.04
C ALA A 186 2.33 -5.94 6.16
N LEU A 187 2.10 -6.39 7.39
CA LEU A 187 2.83 -5.99 8.59
C LEU A 187 4.10 -6.86 8.74
N SER A 188 4.30 -7.56 9.87
CA SER A 188 5.41 -8.51 10.02
C SER A 188 5.42 -9.56 8.90
N HIS A 189 6.60 -9.86 8.34
CA HIS A 189 6.68 -10.57 7.06
C HIS A 189 7.79 -11.63 7.04
N THR A 190 7.70 -12.58 7.98
CA THR A 190 8.55 -13.77 8.01
C THR A 190 7.73 -15.03 7.71
N PHE A 191 8.16 -15.81 6.73
CA PHE A 191 7.49 -17.05 6.33
C PHE A 191 7.99 -18.26 7.12
N TRP A 192 7.11 -19.24 7.32
CA TRP A 192 7.50 -20.57 7.79
C TRP A 192 8.36 -21.30 6.75
N PRO A 193 9.35 -22.12 7.17
CA PRO A 193 10.13 -22.94 6.25
C PRO A 193 9.24 -23.84 5.38
N LEU A 194 9.64 -24.08 4.12
CA LEU A 194 8.86 -24.86 3.16
C LEU A 194 8.38 -26.23 3.66
N ARG A 195 9.15 -26.87 4.56
CA ARG A 195 8.80 -28.18 5.13
C ARG A 195 7.62 -28.13 6.10
N GLU A 196 7.39 -26.98 6.72
CA GLU A 196 6.36 -26.76 7.75
C GLU A 196 5.24 -25.85 7.22
N ILE A 197 5.46 -25.19 6.09
CA ILE A 197 4.61 -24.11 5.56
C ILE A 197 3.11 -24.46 5.51
N ARG A 198 2.78 -25.72 5.20
CA ARG A 198 1.40 -26.22 5.08
C ARG A 198 0.66 -26.28 6.40
N ASP A 199 1.38 -26.44 7.51
CA ASP A 199 0.82 -26.46 8.85
C ASP A 199 0.43 -25.04 9.34
N HIS A 200 0.79 -24.02 8.56
CA HIS A 200 0.61 -22.60 8.88
C HIS A 200 -0.16 -21.81 7.81
N GLU A 201 -0.88 -22.49 6.91
CA GLU A 201 -1.66 -21.84 5.82
C GLU A 201 -3.00 -21.23 6.29
N SER A 202 -3.50 -21.60 7.47
CA SER A 202 -4.77 -21.05 7.99
C SER A 202 -4.65 -19.56 8.33
N SER A 203 -5.78 -18.83 8.32
CA SER A 203 -5.82 -17.40 8.64
C SER A 203 -5.74 -17.09 10.13
N ASP A 204 -5.68 -18.11 11.00
CA ASP A 204 -5.60 -17.92 12.45
C ASP A 204 -4.29 -17.21 12.83
N PRO A 205 -4.36 -16.03 13.48
CA PRO A 205 -3.19 -15.25 13.90
C PRO A 205 -2.18 -16.01 14.78
N ARG A 206 -2.55 -17.15 15.38
CA ARG A 206 -1.60 -18.01 16.11
C ARG A 206 -0.47 -18.54 15.22
N HIS A 207 -0.66 -18.56 13.90
CA HIS A 207 0.32 -19.04 12.94
C HIS A 207 1.27 -17.93 12.44
N VAL A 208 1.11 -16.68 12.87
CA VAL A 208 2.12 -15.63 12.66
C VAL A 208 3.45 -16.12 13.25
N PHE A 209 4.56 -15.85 12.55
CA PHE A 209 5.82 -16.57 12.73
C PHE A 209 6.33 -16.60 14.18
N THR A 210 6.16 -15.50 14.93
CA THR A 210 6.33 -15.51 16.38
C THR A 210 5.21 -14.73 17.10
N PRO A 211 4.93 -15.06 18.38
CA PRO A 211 4.01 -14.28 19.20
C PRO A 211 4.41 -12.80 19.33
N GLU A 212 5.71 -12.50 19.35
CA GLU A 212 6.23 -11.14 19.44
C GLU A 212 5.98 -10.34 18.15
N ALA A 213 6.13 -10.98 16.98
CA ALA A 213 5.80 -10.37 15.70
C ALA A 213 4.30 -10.03 15.63
N ARG A 214 3.45 -10.96 16.06
CA ARG A 214 2.00 -10.71 16.20
C ARG A 214 1.71 -9.55 17.14
N ALA A 215 2.33 -9.52 18.33
CA ALA A 215 2.10 -8.46 19.30
C ALA A 215 2.52 -7.08 18.75
N ALA A 216 3.64 -7.02 18.02
CA ALA A 216 4.10 -5.79 17.36
C ALA A 216 3.13 -5.32 16.26
N ASP A 217 2.56 -6.26 15.48
CA ASP A 217 1.53 -5.95 14.48
C ASP A 217 0.24 -5.40 15.13
N GLU A 218 -0.25 -6.06 16.17
CA GLU A 218 -1.44 -5.64 16.92
C GLU A 218 -1.24 -4.26 17.57
N GLU A 219 -0.04 -3.96 18.07
CA GLU A 219 0.33 -2.65 18.61
C GLU A 219 0.30 -1.56 17.52
N ARG A 220 0.84 -1.84 16.33
CA ARG A 220 0.76 -0.93 15.17
C ARG A 220 -0.68 -0.64 14.78
N ILE A 221 -1.50 -1.67 14.68
CA ILE A 221 -2.94 -1.55 14.36
C ILE A 221 -3.64 -0.69 15.41
N ALA A 222 -3.33 -0.86 16.70
CA ALA A 222 -3.89 -0.03 17.77
C ALA A 222 -3.51 1.45 17.60
N TRP A 223 -2.25 1.75 17.32
CA TRP A 223 -1.81 3.13 17.04
C TRP A 223 -2.47 3.73 15.81
N PHE A 224 -2.65 2.97 14.73
CA PHE A 224 -3.40 3.43 13.57
C PHE A 224 -4.86 3.76 13.90
N LYS A 225 -5.53 2.96 14.73
CA LYS A 225 -6.90 3.25 15.20
C LYS A 225 -6.98 4.51 16.07
N GLU A 226 -5.91 4.83 16.79
CA GLU A 226 -5.78 6.06 17.58
C GLU A 226 -5.34 7.29 16.76
N GLY A 227 -4.90 7.10 15.51
CA GLY A 227 -4.30 8.15 14.67
C GLY A 227 -2.88 8.53 15.11
N ARG A 228 -2.16 7.62 15.76
CA ARG A 228 -0.80 7.81 16.28
C ARG A 228 0.28 7.40 15.27
N HIS A 229 0.26 8.06 14.10
CA HIS A 229 1.28 7.86 13.08
C HIS A 229 2.69 8.25 13.56
N ASP A 230 2.78 9.24 14.46
CA ASP A 230 4.00 9.62 15.17
C ASP A 230 4.67 8.42 15.86
N LYS A 231 3.92 7.67 16.67
CA LYS A 231 4.43 6.46 17.34
C LYS A 231 4.84 5.39 16.34
N VAL A 232 4.10 5.28 15.24
CA VAL A 232 4.42 4.34 14.16
C VAL A 232 5.81 4.60 13.61
N LEU A 233 6.08 5.86 13.27
CA LEU A 233 7.33 6.32 12.70
C LEU A 233 8.48 6.29 13.72
N ASP A 234 8.23 6.72 14.95
CA ASP A 234 9.25 6.79 16.03
C ASP A 234 9.84 5.44 16.43
N THR A 235 9.10 4.35 16.20
CA THR A 235 9.52 3.01 16.62
C THR A 235 9.78 2.10 15.43
N MET A 236 9.98 2.67 14.23
CA MET A 236 10.25 1.89 13.02
C MET A 236 11.49 1.01 13.15
N ASP A 237 12.55 1.47 13.81
CA ASP A 237 13.75 0.66 14.03
C ASP A 237 13.48 -0.60 14.85
N THR A 238 12.61 -0.50 15.86
CA THR A 238 12.14 -1.66 16.63
C THR A 238 11.31 -2.59 15.74
N PHE A 239 10.35 -2.05 14.99
CA PHE A 239 9.48 -2.87 14.15
C PHE A 239 10.21 -3.57 13.00
N ARG A 240 11.27 -2.95 12.47
CA ARG A 240 12.16 -3.54 11.44
C ARG A 240 12.74 -4.89 11.87
N THR A 241 12.89 -5.15 13.17
CA THR A 241 13.39 -6.44 13.67
C THR A 241 12.45 -7.61 13.35
N TYR A 242 11.15 -7.35 13.15
CA TYR A 242 10.14 -8.32 12.71
C TYR A 242 10.01 -8.43 11.18
N ARG A 243 10.95 -7.81 10.44
CA ARG A 243 11.08 -7.88 8.98
C ARG A 243 9.75 -7.56 8.28
N PRO A 244 9.19 -6.35 8.46
CA PRO A 244 7.96 -5.99 7.81
C PRO A 244 8.11 -5.99 6.30
N GLU A 245 7.01 -6.20 5.58
CA GLU A 245 7.04 -6.37 4.13
C GLU A 245 7.67 -5.16 3.44
N ALA A 246 8.65 -5.41 2.56
CA ALA A 246 9.43 -4.36 1.90
C ALA A 246 9.97 -3.29 2.88
N LYS A 247 10.42 -3.70 4.07
CA LYS A 247 10.88 -2.80 5.16
C LYS A 247 9.82 -1.77 5.59
N PHE A 248 8.54 -2.06 5.35
CA PHE A 248 7.37 -1.19 5.56
C PHE A 248 7.34 0.08 4.70
N PHE A 249 8.07 0.08 3.57
CA PHE A 249 8.19 1.24 2.71
C PHE A 249 6.88 1.71 2.07
N HIS A 250 5.97 0.78 1.75
CA HIS A 250 4.62 1.09 1.25
C HIS A 250 3.85 2.03 2.21
N TYR A 251 3.92 1.76 3.53
CA TYR A 251 3.35 2.64 4.53
C TYR A 251 4.14 3.96 4.64
N LEU A 252 5.46 3.93 4.61
CA LEU A 252 6.29 5.15 4.75
C LEU A 252 6.02 6.16 3.63
N MET A 253 5.85 5.69 2.38
CA MET A 253 5.44 6.54 1.26
C MET A 253 4.05 7.15 1.50
N MET A 254 3.09 6.36 2.01
CA MET A 254 1.76 6.87 2.36
C MET A 254 1.85 7.90 3.49
N ALA A 255 2.58 7.60 4.56
CA ALA A 255 2.76 8.50 5.70
C ALA A 255 3.33 9.84 5.26
N GLY A 256 4.38 9.85 4.42
CA GLY A 256 4.93 11.08 3.85
C GLY A 256 3.89 11.93 3.12
N ALA A 257 2.98 11.29 2.36
CA ALA A 257 1.92 11.97 1.62
C ALA A 257 0.79 12.52 2.52
N LEU A 258 0.56 11.89 3.68
CA LEU A 258 -0.48 12.29 4.63
C LEU A 258 0.00 13.28 5.71
N GLY A 259 1.25 13.76 5.62
CA GLY A 259 1.82 14.71 6.57
C GLY A 259 2.69 14.09 7.68
N ASP A 260 3.21 12.88 7.45
CA ASP A 260 4.26 12.25 8.27
C ASP A 260 3.80 12.10 9.73
N ARG A 261 4.66 12.41 10.70
CA ARG A 261 4.35 12.47 12.14
C ARG A 261 3.15 13.34 12.49
N ALA A 262 2.78 14.30 11.64
CA ALA A 262 1.63 15.17 11.88
C ALA A 262 0.30 14.53 11.49
N CYS A 263 0.31 13.40 10.78
CA CYS A 263 -0.91 12.70 10.38
C CYS A 263 -1.71 12.24 11.61
N VAL A 264 -2.99 12.62 11.67
CA VAL A 264 -3.92 12.29 12.76
C VAL A 264 -5.06 11.37 12.32
N ALA A 265 -5.02 10.88 11.08
CA ALA A 265 -6.09 10.05 10.52
C ALA A 265 -6.22 8.73 11.29
N ARG A 266 -7.46 8.37 11.65
CA ARG A 266 -7.74 7.15 12.40
C ARG A 266 -8.13 6.03 11.45
N ALA A 267 -7.58 4.85 11.68
CA ALA A 267 -7.94 3.66 10.92
C ALA A 267 -9.33 3.12 11.31
N ARG A 268 -10.17 2.92 10.30
CA ARG A 268 -11.30 1.99 10.31
C ARG A 268 -10.84 0.66 9.73
N GLN A 269 -10.94 -0.40 10.51
CA GLN A 269 -10.53 -1.73 10.09
C GLN A 269 -11.66 -2.47 9.37
N TYR A 270 -11.31 -3.18 8.29
CA TYR A 270 -12.20 -4.08 7.57
C TYR A 270 -11.68 -5.52 7.68
N GLY A 271 -12.55 -6.45 8.10
CA GLY A 271 -12.12 -7.80 8.48
C GLY A 271 -11.28 -7.81 9.77
N ALA A 272 -10.72 -8.97 10.09
CA ALA A 272 -9.83 -9.17 11.22
C ALA A 272 -8.36 -8.97 10.84
N TYR A 273 -7.49 -8.94 11.84
CA TYR A 273 -6.06 -9.22 11.62
C TYR A 273 -5.91 -10.73 11.46
N GLU A 274 -5.24 -11.17 10.39
CA GLU A 274 -5.16 -12.57 9.99
C GLU A 274 -3.72 -12.97 9.65
N ASN A 275 -3.42 -14.25 9.81
CA ASN A 275 -2.18 -14.85 9.35
C ASN A 275 -2.23 -15.12 7.84
N ALA A 276 -1.08 -15.03 7.20
CA ALA A 276 -0.83 -15.75 5.96
C ALA A 276 0.57 -16.35 5.98
N VAL A 277 0.66 -17.64 6.32
CA VAL A 277 1.88 -18.43 6.21
C VAL A 277 3.04 -17.84 7.06
N GLY A 278 2.72 -17.23 8.20
CA GLY A 278 3.68 -16.60 9.11
C GLY A 278 3.66 -15.07 9.08
N THR A 279 3.04 -14.47 8.07
CA THR A 279 2.97 -13.00 7.89
C THR A 279 1.69 -12.41 8.47
N GLY A 280 1.74 -11.17 8.97
CA GLY A 280 0.61 -10.46 9.54
C GLY A 280 -0.14 -9.59 8.53
N GLN A 281 -1.45 -9.80 8.38
CA GLN A 281 -2.28 -9.19 7.35
C GLN A 281 -3.44 -8.40 7.96
N ALA A 282 -3.73 -7.21 7.43
CA ALA A 282 -4.89 -6.40 7.82
C ALA A 282 -5.36 -5.48 6.68
N HIS A 283 -6.60 -5.01 6.77
CA HIS A 283 -7.09 -3.88 5.97
C HIS A 283 -7.47 -2.73 6.89
N LEU A 284 -6.70 -1.65 6.83
CA LEU A 284 -6.93 -0.43 7.57
C LEU A 284 -7.21 0.70 6.58
N TRP A 285 -8.39 1.30 6.69
CA TRP A 285 -8.80 2.44 5.89
C TRP A 285 -8.77 3.72 6.71
N PHE A 286 -8.21 4.79 6.16
CA PHE A 286 -8.10 6.10 6.77
C PHE A 286 -8.99 7.05 5.98
N ASP A 287 -10.13 7.40 6.59
CA ASP A 287 -10.99 8.47 6.07
C ASP A 287 -10.27 9.81 6.27
N ARG A 288 -10.36 10.71 5.30
CA ARG A 288 -9.79 12.06 5.44
C ARG A 288 -10.48 12.79 6.61
N PRO A 289 -9.74 13.25 7.63
CA PRO A 289 -10.36 14.02 8.72
C PRO A 289 -10.91 15.35 8.21
N ALA A 290 -11.98 15.85 8.85
CA ALA A 290 -12.67 17.08 8.44
C ALA A 290 -11.73 18.31 8.38
N ASP A 291 -10.78 18.38 9.31
CA ASP A 291 -9.79 19.47 9.40
C ASP A 291 -8.53 19.21 8.56
N GLY A 292 -8.52 18.16 7.74
CA GLY A 292 -7.37 17.71 6.95
C GLY A 292 -6.56 16.60 7.61
N TRP A 293 -5.53 16.13 6.91
CA TRP A 293 -4.73 14.98 7.34
C TRP A 293 -3.88 15.26 8.59
N THR A 294 -3.53 16.53 8.85
CA THR A 294 -2.61 16.92 9.93
C THR A 294 -3.28 17.65 11.08
N GLY A 295 -2.89 17.37 12.32
CA GLY A 295 -3.43 18.03 13.52
C GLY A 295 -2.81 19.42 13.82
N PRO A 296 -3.52 20.28 14.60
CA PRO A 296 -2.99 21.57 15.04
C PRO A 296 -1.82 21.39 16.02
N GLY A 297 -0.65 21.93 15.69
CA GLY A 297 0.52 22.00 16.58
C GLY A 297 1.73 21.15 16.17
N SER A 298 1.66 20.40 15.07
CA SER A 298 2.85 19.71 14.57
C SER A 298 3.77 20.69 13.83
N PRO A 299 5.07 20.75 14.17
CA PRO A 299 6.01 21.51 13.35
C PRO A 299 5.97 20.97 11.92
N ALA A 300 6.04 21.87 10.94
CA ALA A 300 6.25 21.47 9.56
C ALA A 300 7.43 20.49 9.50
N SER A 301 7.28 19.38 8.76
CA SER A 301 8.33 18.39 8.57
C SER A 301 9.66 19.11 8.34
N ALA A 302 10.64 18.87 9.22
CA ALA A 302 11.96 19.45 9.05
C ALA A 302 12.48 19.01 7.68
N THR A 303 12.81 19.97 6.82
CA THR A 303 13.49 19.70 5.55
C THR A 303 14.86 19.14 5.89
N VAL A 304 15.00 17.81 5.82
CA VAL A 304 16.31 17.18 5.88
C VAL A 304 17.08 17.66 4.63
N PRO A 305 18.32 18.17 4.75
CA PRO A 305 19.09 18.63 3.60
C PRO A 305 19.22 17.53 2.54
N ALA A 306 19.25 17.92 1.26
CA ALA A 306 19.52 17.02 0.16
C ALA A 306 20.86 16.31 0.37
N PRO A 307 20.96 14.97 0.19
CA PRO A 307 22.22 14.27 0.38
C PRO A 307 23.29 14.69 -0.64
N HIS A 308 22.92 15.16 -1.85
CA HIS A 308 23.89 15.59 -2.86
C HIS A 308 23.34 16.70 -3.77
N ARG A 309 24.07 17.83 -3.88
CA ARG A 309 24.05 18.65 -5.10
C ARG A 309 25.06 18.03 -6.08
N PRO A 310 24.67 17.66 -7.31
CA PRO A 310 25.65 17.33 -8.34
C PRO A 310 26.53 18.56 -8.59
N VAL A 311 27.84 18.35 -8.70
CA VAL A 311 28.81 19.34 -9.18
C VAL A 311 28.68 19.45 -10.70
#